data_AF-A0A533Z592-F1
#
_entry.id   AF-A0A533Z592-F1
#
_cell.length_a   1.000
_cell.length_b   1.000
_cell.length_c   1.000
_cell.angle_alpha   90.00
_cell.angle_beta   90.00
_cell.angle_gamma   90.00
#
_symmetry.space_group_name_H-M   'P 1'
#
loop_
_entity.id
_entity.type
_entity.pdbx_description
1 polymer ?
#
loop_
_entity_poly.entity_id
_entity_poly.type
_entity_poly.pdbx_seq_one_letter_code
_entity_poly.pdbx_strand_id
1 'polypeptide(L)'
;MASCLPPPAPAHPGISRVSCSTAALDAVLNNRVDFHFQALPTAMPQVIAGKLKILAVSSAKRSPAVPDVPTVAEATGLKGFDVTLWAGIFAPRNTPAAVVMRLNQEINSVLNQPDVRDSLARSGAEANPMSTVEFAAFMKSETSKYETLIKDEFCSRLLYGGCGGYGAAVILVP
;
A
#
# COMPACT_ATOMS: atom_id res chain seq x y z
N MET A 1 5.93 33.97 4.91
CA MET A 1 6.60 33.29 6.04
C MET A 1 6.45 31.78 5.83
N ALA A 2 7.36 31.21 5.04
CA ALA A 2 7.41 29.77 4.78
C ALA A 2 8.12 29.11 5.97
N SER A 3 7.38 28.34 6.77
CA SER A 3 7.98 27.53 7.83
C SER A 3 8.74 26.38 7.18
N CYS A 4 10.06 26.37 7.37
CA CYS A 4 10.94 25.29 6.97
C CYS A 4 10.49 24.00 7.64
N LEU A 5 9.87 23.10 6.87
CA LEU A 5 9.84 21.69 7.26
C LEU A 5 11.29 21.22 7.42
N PRO A 6 11.61 20.51 8.52
CA PRO A 6 12.95 19.97 8.72
C PRO A 6 13.33 19.05 7.54
N PRO A 7 14.62 19.00 7.15
CA PRO A 7 15.08 18.07 6.13
C PRO A 7 14.70 16.63 6.52
N PRO A 8 14.31 15.78 5.56
CA PRO A 8 13.93 14.41 5.85
C PRO A 8 15.07 13.71 6.58
N ALA A 9 14.75 13.02 7.67
CA ALA A 9 15.72 12.28 8.47
C ALA A 9 16.58 11.37 7.56
N PRO A 10 17.88 11.19 7.88
CA PRO A 10 18.73 10.27 7.12
C PRO A 10 18.06 8.90 7.02
N ALA A 11 18.24 8.23 5.89
CA ALA A 11 17.73 6.88 5.72
C ALA A 11 18.44 5.94 6.72
N HIS A 12 17.70 4.99 7.30
CA HIS A 12 18.31 3.96 8.14
C HIS A 12 19.40 3.23 7.34
N PRO A 13 20.51 2.81 7.98
CA PRO A 13 21.48 1.92 7.34
C PRO A 13 20.74 0.70 6.75
N GLY A 14 20.87 0.50 5.45
CA GLY A 14 20.19 -0.60 4.73
C GLY A 14 18.83 -0.25 4.10
N ILE A 15 18.28 0.96 4.27
CA ILE A 15 17.07 1.39 3.56
C ILE A 15 17.43 2.49 2.55
N SER A 16 17.19 2.25 1.27
CA SER A 16 17.26 3.30 0.26
C SER A 16 15.92 4.03 0.15
N ARG A 17 15.90 5.33 0.48
CA ARG A 17 14.72 6.17 0.22
C ARG A 17 14.68 6.57 -1.26
N VAL A 18 13.62 6.18 -1.96
CA VAL A 18 13.36 6.56 -3.36
C VAL A 18 12.01 7.25 -3.44
N SER A 19 11.94 8.38 -4.14
CA SER A 19 10.75 9.24 -4.15
C SER A 19 9.53 8.66 -4.89
N CYS A 20 9.70 7.67 -5.75
CA CYS A 20 8.62 7.10 -6.57
C CYS A 20 8.80 5.58 -6.73
N SER A 21 7.67 4.87 -6.81
CA SER A 21 7.62 3.41 -6.90
C SER A 21 8.24 2.85 -8.19
N THR A 22 8.24 3.60 -9.30
CA THR A 22 8.87 3.19 -10.57
C THR A 22 10.39 3.19 -10.43
N ALA A 23 10.98 4.25 -9.88
CA ALA A 23 12.41 4.33 -9.64
C ALA A 23 12.89 3.29 -8.61
N ALA A 24 12.04 2.92 -7.64
CA ALA A 24 12.34 1.85 -6.70
C ALA A 24 12.35 0.46 -7.39
N LEU A 25 11.41 0.23 -8.32
CA LEU A 25 11.38 -0.98 -9.14
C LEU A 25 12.63 -1.11 -10.03
N ASP A 26 13.01 -0.01 -10.67
CA ASP A 26 14.23 0.04 -11.49
C ASP A 26 15.48 -0.21 -10.66
N ALA A 27 15.51 0.23 -9.39
CA ALA A 27 16.62 -0.06 -8.50
C ALA A 27 16.75 -1.57 -8.22
N VAL A 28 15.63 -2.30 -8.04
CA VAL A 28 15.64 -3.77 -7.91
C VAL A 28 16.13 -4.42 -9.21
N LEU A 29 15.56 -4.01 -10.35
CA LEU A 29 15.91 -4.55 -11.67
C LEU A 29 17.39 -4.37 -12.03
N ASN A 30 18.02 -3.31 -11.52
CA ASN A 30 19.44 -3.01 -11.74
C ASN A 30 20.34 -3.46 -10.57
N ASN A 31 19.85 -4.31 -9.66
CA ASN A 31 20.60 -4.83 -8.50
C ASN A 31 21.19 -3.75 -7.60
N ARG A 32 20.52 -2.59 -7.49
CA ARG A 32 20.91 -1.51 -6.56
C ARG A 32 20.29 -1.68 -5.18
N VAL A 33 19.19 -2.42 -5.11
CA VAL A 33 18.52 -2.84 -3.86
C VAL A 33 18.08 -4.29 -4.01
N ASP A 34 18.10 -5.04 -2.92
CA ASP A 34 17.82 -6.49 -2.95
C ASP A 34 16.34 -6.81 -3.12
N PHE A 35 15.47 -6.00 -2.51
CA PHE A 35 14.02 -6.14 -2.59
C PHE A 35 13.31 -4.80 -2.32
N HIS A 36 12.02 -4.75 -2.64
CA HIS A 36 11.16 -3.58 -2.42
C HIS A 36 9.69 -4.02 -2.30
N PHE A 37 8.91 -3.31 -1.47
CA PHE A 37 7.45 -3.47 -1.40
C PHE A 37 6.78 -2.78 -2.58
N GLN A 38 6.36 -3.56 -3.58
CA GLN A 38 5.71 -3.04 -4.79
C GLN A 38 4.23 -3.43 -4.85
N ALA A 39 3.42 -2.55 -5.44
CA ALA A 39 2.05 -2.86 -5.81
C ALA A 39 2.00 -3.98 -6.87
N LEU A 40 1.15 -4.99 -6.68
CA LEU A 40 1.01 -6.09 -7.63
C LEU A 40 0.77 -5.61 -9.09
N PRO A 41 -0.14 -4.65 -9.37
CA PRO A 41 -0.36 -4.16 -10.74
C PRO A 41 0.89 -3.66 -11.45
N THR A 42 1.78 -3.01 -10.71
CA THR A 42 3.05 -2.48 -11.25
C THR A 42 4.10 -3.57 -11.40
N ALA A 43 4.08 -4.59 -10.54
CA ALA A 43 5.06 -5.68 -10.54
C ALA A 43 4.74 -6.78 -11.58
N MET A 44 3.46 -7.09 -11.80
CA MET A 44 3.03 -8.25 -12.61
C MET A 44 3.67 -8.32 -14.01
N PRO A 45 3.78 -7.23 -14.79
CA PRO A 45 4.44 -7.29 -16.10
C PRO A 45 5.92 -7.75 -16.03
N GLN A 46 6.65 -7.31 -15.01
CA GLN A 46 8.06 -7.69 -14.81
C GLN A 46 8.21 -9.11 -14.26
N VAL A 47 7.23 -9.57 -13.46
CA VAL A 47 7.17 -10.94 -12.94
C VAL A 47 6.89 -11.93 -14.07
N ILE A 48 5.89 -11.63 -14.93
CA ILE A 48 5.57 -12.44 -16.12
C ILE A 48 6.77 -12.48 -17.08
N ALA A 49 7.50 -11.37 -17.22
CA ALA A 49 8.73 -11.31 -18.02
C ALA A 49 9.93 -12.05 -17.40
N GLY A 50 9.78 -12.67 -16.22
CA GLY A 50 10.84 -13.40 -15.53
C GLY A 50 11.95 -12.52 -14.95
N LYS A 51 11.75 -11.20 -14.87
CA LYS A 51 12.74 -10.24 -14.36
C LYS A 51 12.64 -10.02 -12.86
N LEU A 52 11.48 -10.29 -12.27
CA LEU A 52 11.24 -10.18 -10.85
C LEU A 52 10.64 -11.46 -10.29
N LYS A 53 10.94 -11.73 -9.03
CA LYS A 53 10.33 -12.80 -8.24
C LYS A 53 9.54 -12.18 -7.11
N ILE A 54 8.29 -12.60 -6.95
CA ILE A 54 7.47 -12.20 -5.79
C ILE A 54 7.83 -13.13 -4.63
N LEU A 55 8.23 -12.55 -3.49
CA LEU A 55 8.64 -13.31 -2.31
C LEU A 55 7.46 -13.61 -1.38
N ALA A 56 6.59 -12.62 -1.16
CA ALA A 56 5.39 -12.74 -0.36
C ALA A 56 4.39 -11.63 -0.73
N VAL A 57 3.12 -11.80 -0.40
CA VAL A 57 2.11 -10.74 -0.42
C VAL A 57 1.89 -10.15 0.98
N SER A 58 1.70 -8.83 1.06
CA SER A 58 1.55 -8.11 2.33
C SER A 58 0.13 -8.11 2.91
N SER A 59 -0.84 -8.65 2.18
CA SER A 59 -2.22 -8.81 2.61
C SER A 59 -2.39 -9.93 3.62
N ALA A 60 -3.44 -9.85 4.45
CA ALA A 60 -3.77 -10.89 5.43
C ALA A 60 -4.04 -12.28 4.81
N LYS A 61 -4.42 -12.32 3.54
CA LYS A 61 -4.71 -13.53 2.76
C LYS A 61 -3.92 -13.51 1.46
N ARG A 62 -3.65 -14.68 0.90
CA ARG A 62 -3.02 -14.82 -0.42
C ARG A 62 -3.86 -14.13 -1.49
N SER A 63 -3.20 -13.52 -2.46
CA SER A 63 -3.88 -12.91 -3.61
C SER A 63 -4.27 -14.00 -4.62
N PRO A 64 -5.51 -14.01 -5.13
CA PRO A 64 -5.92 -14.93 -6.20
C PRO A 64 -5.09 -14.80 -7.48
N ALA A 65 -4.46 -13.64 -7.71
CA ALA A 65 -3.60 -13.43 -8.88
C ALA A 65 -2.25 -14.16 -8.77
N VAL A 66 -1.82 -14.49 -7.56
CA VAL A 66 -0.57 -15.20 -7.26
C VAL A 66 -0.78 -16.22 -6.13
N PRO A 67 -1.63 -17.24 -6.33
CA PRO A 67 -2.12 -18.11 -5.25
C PRO A 67 -1.02 -18.95 -4.60
N ASP A 68 0.07 -19.21 -5.33
CA ASP A 68 1.23 -19.97 -4.84
C ASP A 68 2.15 -19.14 -3.95
N VAL A 69 2.04 -17.80 -4.01
CA VAL A 69 2.87 -16.89 -3.20
C VAL A 69 2.29 -16.80 -1.78
N PRO A 70 3.11 -17.04 -0.73
CA PRO A 70 2.65 -16.95 0.64
C PRO A 70 2.37 -15.51 1.07
N THR A 71 1.58 -15.33 2.13
CA THR A 71 1.52 -14.03 2.81
C THR A 71 2.80 -13.78 3.61
N VAL A 72 3.10 -12.53 3.96
CA VAL A 72 4.20 -12.22 4.89
C VAL A 72 4.00 -12.95 6.23
N ALA A 73 2.77 -13.00 6.73
CA ALA A 73 2.44 -13.71 7.97
C ALA A 73 2.76 -15.21 7.88
N GLU A 74 2.48 -15.85 6.76
CA GLU A 74 2.82 -17.27 6.50
C GLU A 74 4.33 -17.48 6.37
N ALA A 75 5.03 -16.60 5.64
CA ALA A 75 6.45 -16.73 5.36
C ALA A 75 7.35 -16.48 6.58
N THR A 76 6.91 -15.61 7.49
CA THR A 76 7.73 -15.14 8.63
C THR A 76 7.21 -15.60 10.00
N GLY A 77 5.94 -16.03 10.08
CA GLY A 77 5.26 -16.29 11.35
C GLY A 77 4.75 -15.03 12.06
N LEU A 78 4.87 -13.84 11.46
CA LEU A 78 4.35 -12.57 12.00
C LEU A 78 2.82 -12.54 11.97
N LYS A 79 2.20 -12.95 13.08
CA LYS A 79 0.74 -12.94 13.22
C LYS A 79 0.18 -11.52 13.13
N GLY A 80 -0.92 -11.36 12.42
CA GLY A 80 -1.61 -10.07 12.27
C GLY A 80 -0.96 -9.11 11.27
N PHE A 81 0.04 -9.54 10.50
CA PHE A 81 0.61 -8.72 9.44
C PHE A 81 -0.42 -8.51 8.31
N ASP A 82 -0.87 -7.28 8.15
CA ASP A 82 -1.72 -6.85 7.03
C ASP A 82 -1.43 -5.41 6.64
N VAL A 83 -0.69 -5.27 5.55
CA VAL A 83 -0.42 -3.99 4.89
C VAL A 83 -0.86 -4.10 3.44
N THR A 84 -2.18 -4.21 3.25
CA THR A 84 -2.80 -4.21 1.92
C THR A 84 -2.78 -2.80 1.33
N LEU A 85 -2.21 -2.66 0.13
CA LEU A 85 -2.30 -1.42 -0.64
C LEU A 85 -3.68 -1.30 -1.27
N TRP A 86 -4.37 -0.19 -1.02
CA TRP A 86 -5.69 0.10 -1.59
C TRP A 86 -5.69 1.44 -2.32
N ALA A 87 -6.63 1.58 -3.27
CA ALA A 87 -6.92 2.84 -3.96
C ALA A 87 -8.40 3.16 -3.81
N GLY A 88 -8.72 4.44 -3.63
CA GLY A 88 -10.09 4.92 -3.47
C GLY A 88 -10.31 6.23 -4.22
N ILE A 89 -11.59 6.55 -4.45
CA ILE A 89 -12.00 7.77 -5.16
C ILE A 89 -12.58 8.76 -4.16
N PHE A 90 -12.10 9.99 -4.21
CA PHE A 90 -12.50 11.07 -3.30
C PHE A 90 -13.10 12.22 -4.10
N ALA A 91 -14.05 12.91 -3.47
CA ALA A 91 -14.60 14.16 -3.98
C ALA A 91 -14.16 15.33 -3.08
N PRO A 92 -14.07 16.57 -3.59
CA PRO A 92 -13.78 17.74 -2.79
C PRO A 92 -14.75 17.91 -1.62
N ARG A 93 -14.26 18.52 -0.54
CA ARG A 93 -15.10 18.93 0.60
C ARG A 93 -16.23 19.84 0.07
N ASN A 94 -17.44 19.63 0.58
CA ASN A 94 -18.68 20.33 0.19
C ASN A 94 -19.24 19.98 -1.20
N THR A 95 -18.80 18.88 -1.82
CA THR A 95 -19.50 18.34 -3.00
C THR A 95 -20.95 18.02 -2.63
N PRO A 96 -21.96 18.48 -3.41
CA PRO A 96 -23.37 18.22 -3.09
C PRO A 96 -23.68 16.73 -2.95
N ALA A 97 -24.50 16.36 -1.96
CA ALA A 97 -24.80 14.97 -1.65
C ALA A 97 -25.35 14.19 -2.85
N ALA A 98 -26.22 14.81 -3.66
CA ALA A 98 -26.76 14.20 -4.88
C ALA A 98 -25.66 13.83 -5.90
N VAL A 99 -24.62 14.66 -6.03
CA VAL A 99 -23.48 14.38 -6.91
C VAL A 99 -22.64 13.22 -6.36
N VAL A 100 -22.38 13.22 -5.06
CA VAL A 100 -21.63 12.13 -4.41
C VAL A 100 -22.37 10.79 -4.56
N MET A 101 -23.69 10.77 -4.35
CA MET A 101 -24.51 9.57 -4.53
C MET A 101 -24.47 9.07 -5.97
N ARG A 102 -24.60 9.99 -6.95
CA ARG A 102 -24.51 9.62 -8.37
C ARG A 102 -23.15 9.04 -8.72
N LEU A 103 -22.06 9.67 -8.29
CA LEU A 103 -20.71 9.17 -8.51
C LEU A 103 -20.52 7.79 -7.89
N ASN A 104 -20.95 7.57 -6.64
CA ASN A 104 -20.83 6.28 -5.99
C ASN A 104 -21.61 5.18 -6.74
N GLN A 105 -22.83 5.48 -7.18
CA GLN A 105 -23.64 4.54 -7.96
C GLN A 105 -22.94 4.14 -9.27
N GLU A 106 -22.45 5.12 -10.03
CA GLU A 106 -21.80 4.86 -11.31
C GLU A 106 -20.46 4.13 -11.14
N ILE A 107 -19.65 4.51 -10.15
CA ILE A 107 -18.39 3.82 -9.84
C ILE A 107 -18.67 2.36 -9.45
N ASN A 108 -19.66 2.12 -8.59
CA ASN A 108 -20.01 0.76 -8.20
C ASN A 108 -20.58 -0.05 -9.37
N SER A 109 -21.33 0.58 -10.27
CA SER A 109 -21.78 -0.06 -11.52
C SER A 109 -20.59 -0.53 -12.36
N VAL A 110 -19.62 0.35 -12.60
CA VAL A 110 -18.40 0.04 -13.37
C VAL A 110 -17.55 -1.05 -12.71
N LEU A 111 -17.33 -0.97 -11.39
CA LEU A 111 -16.55 -1.97 -10.64
C LEU A 111 -17.21 -3.37 -10.60
N ASN A 112 -18.51 -3.45 -10.91
CA ASN A 112 -19.23 -4.72 -11.03
C ASN A 112 -19.26 -5.27 -12.46
N GLN A 113 -18.78 -4.53 -13.46
CA GLN A 113 -18.73 -5.02 -14.84
C GLN A 113 -17.67 -6.14 -14.96
N PRO A 114 -17.99 -7.28 -15.60
CA PRO A 114 -17.08 -8.43 -15.67
C PRO A 114 -15.73 -8.10 -16.30
N ASP A 115 -15.72 -7.34 -17.39
CA ASP A 115 -14.50 -6.93 -18.10
C ASP A 115 -13.58 -6.06 -17.24
N VAL A 116 -14.15 -5.16 -16.42
CA VAL A 116 -13.41 -4.35 -15.44
C VAL A 116 -12.82 -5.23 -14.34
N ARG A 117 -13.63 -6.14 -13.79
CA ARG A 117 -13.18 -7.07 -12.74
C ARG A 117 -12.05 -7.97 -13.25
N ASP A 118 -12.19 -8.52 -14.45
CA ASP A 118 -11.19 -9.36 -15.09
C ASP A 118 -9.91 -8.58 -15.38
N SER A 119 -10.03 -7.33 -15.85
CA SER A 119 -8.88 -6.47 -16.10
C SER A 119 -8.11 -6.17 -14.81
N LEU A 120 -8.82 -5.84 -13.72
CA LEU A 120 -8.20 -5.62 -12.41
C LEU A 120 -7.54 -6.91 -11.89
N ALA A 121 -8.24 -8.05 -11.97
CA ALA A 121 -7.73 -9.34 -11.53
C ALA A 121 -6.46 -9.76 -12.28
N ARG A 122 -6.38 -9.52 -13.60
CA ARG A 122 -5.16 -9.77 -14.41
C ARG A 122 -3.95 -8.96 -13.93
N SER A 123 -4.18 -7.79 -13.34
CA SER A 123 -3.13 -6.97 -12.72
C SER A 123 -2.90 -7.29 -11.24
N GLY A 124 -3.65 -8.22 -10.65
CA GLY A 124 -3.57 -8.50 -9.21
C GLY A 124 -4.23 -7.46 -8.32
N ALA A 125 -5.10 -6.62 -8.88
CA ALA A 125 -6.01 -5.76 -8.12
C ALA A 125 -7.38 -6.42 -7.98
N GLU A 126 -8.10 -6.08 -6.90
CA GLU A 126 -9.43 -6.61 -6.63
C GLU A 126 -10.44 -5.45 -6.53
N ALA A 127 -11.53 -5.55 -7.29
CA ALA A 127 -12.62 -4.59 -7.20
C ALA A 127 -13.40 -4.78 -5.90
N ASN A 128 -13.45 -3.73 -5.08
CA ASN A 128 -14.15 -3.72 -3.80
C ASN A 128 -15.17 -2.56 -3.76
N PRO A 129 -16.34 -2.70 -4.42
CA PRO A 129 -17.37 -1.66 -4.42
C PRO A 129 -17.93 -1.49 -3.00
N MET A 130 -18.01 -0.24 -2.55
CA MET A 130 -18.51 0.14 -1.23
C MET A 130 -19.52 1.27 -1.36
N SER A 131 -20.47 1.35 -0.44
CA SER A 131 -21.23 2.57 -0.19
C SER A 131 -20.32 3.68 0.36
N THR A 132 -20.78 4.92 0.30
CA THR A 132 -20.06 6.06 0.88
C THR A 132 -19.86 5.93 2.40
N VAL A 133 -20.82 5.31 3.09
CA VAL A 133 -20.76 5.06 4.54
C VAL A 133 -19.73 3.98 4.87
N GLU A 134 -19.73 2.87 4.12
CA GLU A 134 -18.74 1.81 4.30
C GLU A 134 -17.32 2.30 3.99
N PHE A 135 -17.15 3.07 2.91
CA PHE A 135 -15.86 3.63 2.57
C PHE A 135 -15.35 4.64 3.63
N ALA A 136 -16.25 5.45 4.21
CA ALA A 136 -15.88 6.33 5.32
C ALA A 136 -15.46 5.56 6.58
N ALA A 137 -16.15 4.45 6.90
CA ALA A 137 -15.77 3.58 8.01
C ALA A 137 -14.41 2.90 7.76
N PHE A 138 -14.18 2.40 6.54
CA PHE A 138 -12.91 1.83 6.11
C PHE A 138 -11.76 2.84 6.21
N MET A 139 -11.96 4.07 5.73
CA MET A 139 -10.97 5.14 5.86
C MET A 139 -10.61 5.42 7.32
N LYS A 140 -11.61 5.43 8.21
CA LYS A 140 -11.38 5.61 9.65
C LYS A 140 -10.57 4.45 10.22
N SER A 141 -10.90 3.20 9.89
CA SER A 141 -10.14 2.04 10.39
C SER A 141 -8.70 2.03 9.88
N GLU A 142 -8.47 2.36 8.61
CA GLU A 142 -7.12 2.44 8.04
C GLU A 142 -6.32 3.55 8.70
N THR A 143 -6.93 4.73 8.89
CA THR A 143 -6.28 5.85 9.59
C THR A 143 -5.88 5.44 11.00
N SER A 144 -6.79 4.83 11.77
CA SER A 144 -6.48 4.35 13.12
C SER A 144 -5.38 3.27 13.14
N LYS A 145 -5.42 2.32 12.20
CA LYS A 145 -4.38 1.28 12.06
C LYS A 145 -3.00 1.91 11.87
N TYR A 146 -2.85 2.81 10.90
CA TYR A 146 -1.57 3.45 10.62
C TYR A 146 -1.15 4.45 11.68
N GLU A 147 -2.08 5.16 12.32
CA GLU A 147 -1.76 6.02 13.47
C GLU A 147 -1.13 5.22 14.62
N THR A 148 -1.72 4.08 14.97
CA THR A 148 -1.18 3.20 16.01
C THR A 148 0.20 2.69 15.62
N LEU A 149 0.37 2.18 14.39
CA LEU A 149 1.68 1.71 13.91
C LEU A 149 2.76 2.80 13.94
N ILE A 150 2.42 4.03 13.53
CA ILE A 150 3.36 5.16 13.56
C ILE A 150 3.68 5.55 15.00
N LYS A 151 2.69 5.61 15.89
CA LYS A 151 2.93 5.93 17.31
C LYS A 151 3.79 4.86 17.98
N ASP A 152 3.46 3.59 17.76
CA ASP A 152 4.14 2.47 18.40
C ASP A 152 5.57 2.33 17.90
N GLU A 153 5.83 2.36 16.59
CA GLU A 153 7.18 2.16 16.04
C GLU A 153 8.05 3.42 16.09
N PHE A 154 7.46 4.59 15.80
CA PHE A 154 8.22 5.83 15.67
C PHE A 154 8.40 6.52 17.03
N CYS A 155 7.44 6.43 17.97
CA CYS A 155 7.64 6.99 19.31
C CYS A 155 8.35 6.05 20.29
N SER A 156 8.30 4.71 20.12
CA SER A 156 9.04 3.78 21.02
C SER A 156 10.55 3.74 20.76
N ARG A 157 11.00 4.02 19.53
CA ARG A 157 12.44 4.11 19.18
C ARG A 157 13.07 5.47 19.50
N LEU A 158 12.27 6.48 19.87
CA LEU A 158 12.70 7.83 20.23
C LEU A 158 12.86 7.99 21.76
N LEU A 159 13.60 7.08 22.40
CA LEU A 159 14.04 7.24 23.80
C LEU A 159 14.92 8.48 24.03
N TYR A 160 15.27 9.22 22.97
CA TYR A 160 15.78 10.59 23.04
C TYR A 160 15.04 11.50 22.04
N GLY A 161 13.86 11.99 22.44
CA GLY A 161 13.34 13.28 22.01
C GLY A 161 12.53 13.35 20.72
N GLY A 162 11.22 13.07 20.82
CA GLY A 162 10.20 13.77 20.03
C GLY A 162 9.47 12.92 18.98
N CYS A 163 8.19 12.63 19.22
CA CYS A 163 7.25 12.09 18.21
C CYS A 163 7.14 13.06 17.01
N GLY A 164 7.97 12.88 15.99
CA GLY A 164 7.85 13.53 14.68
C GLY A 164 7.48 12.49 13.63
N GLY A 165 6.35 12.67 12.96
CA GLY A 165 5.69 11.62 12.17
C GLY A 165 6.39 11.15 10.88
N TYR A 166 5.82 10.05 10.38
CA TYR A 166 5.88 9.44 9.05
C TYR A 166 7.04 8.49 8.72
N GLY A 167 6.74 7.19 8.80
CA GLY A 167 6.82 6.33 7.61
C GLY A 167 7.75 5.11 7.64
N ALA A 168 7.24 4.02 8.24
CA ALA A 168 7.39 2.58 7.94
C ALA A 168 8.77 1.91 7.70
N ALA A 169 8.92 0.74 8.33
CA ALA A 169 10.15 0.04 8.65
C ALA A 169 10.56 -1.11 7.69
N VAL A 170 11.79 -1.57 7.96
CA VAL A 170 12.64 -2.64 7.41
C VAL A 170 12.00 -4.05 7.39
N ILE A 171 12.32 -4.86 6.37
CA ILE A 171 12.39 -6.33 6.47
C ILE A 171 13.81 -6.76 6.05
N LEU A 172 14.50 -7.60 6.84
CA LEU A 172 15.84 -8.14 6.55
C LEU A 172 15.75 -9.50 5.85
N VAL A 173 16.82 -9.90 5.14
CA VAL A 173 17.64 -11.14 5.31
C VAL A 173 18.61 -11.26 4.10
N PRO A 174 19.86 -11.77 4.21
CA PRO A 174 20.73 -12.02 5.36
C PRO A 174 21.86 -10.99 5.55
#